data_AF-A0AAD4QC30-F1
#
_entry.id   AF-A0AAD4QC30-F1
#
_cell.length_a   1.000
_cell.length_b   1.000
_cell.length_c   1.000
_cell.angle_alpha   90.00
_cell.angle_beta   90.00
_cell.angle_gamma   90.00
#
_symmetry.space_group_name_H-M   'P 1'
#
loop_
_entity.id
_entity.type
_entity.pdbx_description
1 polymer ?
#
loop_
_entity_poly.entity_id
_entity_poly.type
_entity_poly.pdbx_seq_one_letter_code
_entity_poly.pdbx_strand_id
1 'polypeptide(L)'
;MTKPVLYTFPQSVWAVSLQLSLAELDVDADLKISPHGALPTLAHGGKSFSNAAVIDYLVSISSKKVAPATSITIVVYEDKIDPNFAFVASVRFYPPIGGALTDHPLPQRNDEEFAKVKGSFAPIFMSTHRPCLFEEACRGARGGTAQGLLRQGDRENLPSRCAHAKQGFYSASTAVWDSIKVFAVETLPAAISEGPFIGVATPGVDDYHVGAWIARIAFLLGAQKSDEGVAVLEKGFGPIPEKVKVYWSAWTARDSWVKAYPDRVLH
;
A
#
# COMPACT_ATOMS: atom_id res chain seq x y z
N MET A 1 -19.47 -18.13 21.42
CA MET A 1 -18.36 -17.14 21.48
C MET A 1 -18.76 -15.96 20.61
N THR A 2 -18.44 -14.73 21.02
CA THR A 2 -18.72 -13.53 20.21
C THR A 2 -17.80 -13.50 18.99
N LYS A 3 -18.30 -13.09 17.83
CA LYS A 3 -17.46 -12.91 16.64
C LYS A 3 -16.41 -11.81 16.87
N PRO A 4 -15.18 -11.94 16.32
CA PRO A 4 -14.25 -10.82 16.24
C PRO A 4 -14.90 -9.66 15.48
N VAL A 5 -14.67 -8.43 15.93
CA VAL A 5 -15.08 -7.21 15.23
C VAL A 5 -13.84 -6.56 14.64
N LEU A 6 -13.80 -6.44 13.32
CA LEU A 6 -12.69 -5.81 12.61
C LEU A 6 -13.08 -4.40 12.15
N TYR A 7 -12.37 -3.41 12.69
CA TYR A 7 -12.44 -2.03 12.23
C TYR A 7 -11.45 -1.82 11.10
N THR A 8 -11.94 -1.44 9.93
CA THR A 8 -11.15 -1.33 8.71
C THR A 8 -11.40 -0.02 7.96
N PHE A 9 -10.51 0.33 7.06
CA PHE A 9 -10.64 1.49 6.18
C PHE A 9 -10.41 1.02 4.73
N PRO A 10 -11.43 1.04 3.85
CA PRO A 10 -11.36 0.37 2.54
C PRO A 10 -10.19 0.80 1.64
N GLN A 11 -9.69 2.03 1.77
CA GLN A 11 -8.55 2.53 0.97
C GLN A 11 -7.18 2.16 1.56
N SER A 12 -7.14 1.45 2.69
CA SER A 12 -5.90 0.98 3.31
C SER A 12 -5.49 -0.36 2.71
N VAL A 13 -4.23 -0.49 2.29
CA VAL A 13 -3.67 -1.78 1.89
C VAL A 13 -3.80 -2.85 2.98
N TRP A 14 -3.74 -2.44 4.24
CA TRP A 14 -3.91 -3.34 5.39
C TRP A 14 -5.34 -3.84 5.54
N ALA A 15 -6.34 -3.12 5.03
CA ALA A 15 -7.71 -3.61 4.97
C ALA A 15 -7.81 -4.82 4.04
N VAL A 16 -7.16 -4.74 2.88
CA VAL A 16 -7.15 -5.84 1.91
C VAL A 16 -6.35 -7.03 2.44
N SER A 17 -5.21 -6.78 3.07
CA SER A 17 -4.43 -7.83 3.76
C SER A 17 -5.31 -8.67 4.69
N LEU A 18 -6.19 -8.02 5.45
CA LEU A 18 -7.12 -8.71 6.34
C LEU A 18 -8.27 -9.40 5.62
N GLN A 19 -8.78 -8.84 4.53
CA GLN A 19 -9.80 -9.53 3.72
C GLN A 19 -9.23 -10.83 3.13
N LEU A 20 -7.98 -10.80 2.65
CA LEU A 20 -7.27 -12.01 2.21
C LEU A 20 -7.13 -13.01 3.36
N SER A 21 -6.67 -12.57 4.53
CA SER A 21 -6.53 -13.45 5.70
C SER A 21 -7.84 -14.07 6.16
N LEU A 22 -8.93 -13.30 6.27
CA LEU A 22 -10.24 -13.80 6.70
C LEU A 22 -10.75 -14.88 5.74
N ALA A 23 -10.63 -14.64 4.43
CA ALA A 23 -11.05 -15.58 3.41
C ALA A 23 -10.20 -16.86 3.39
N GLU A 24 -8.87 -16.74 3.52
CA GLU A 24 -7.96 -17.89 3.52
C GLU A 24 -8.07 -18.71 4.81
N LEU A 25 -8.20 -18.06 5.96
CA LEU A 25 -8.28 -18.70 7.27
C LEU A 25 -9.69 -19.20 7.63
N ASP A 26 -10.69 -18.91 6.80
CA ASP A 26 -12.11 -19.26 7.03
C ASP A 26 -12.62 -18.75 8.40
N VAL A 27 -12.24 -17.51 8.73
CA VAL A 27 -12.64 -16.85 9.97
C VAL A 27 -13.79 -15.88 9.69
N ASP A 28 -14.91 -16.09 10.36
CA ASP A 28 -16.07 -15.21 10.32
C ASP A 28 -15.89 -14.05 11.32
N ALA A 29 -15.90 -12.81 10.82
CA ALA A 29 -15.70 -11.60 11.60
C ALA A 29 -16.65 -10.49 11.13
N ASP A 30 -17.11 -9.67 12.07
CA ASP A 30 -17.96 -8.51 11.77
C ASP A 30 -17.08 -7.35 11.29
N LEU A 31 -17.28 -6.92 10.04
CA LEU A 31 -16.56 -5.77 9.47
C LEU A 31 -17.25 -4.46 9.83
N LYS A 32 -16.49 -3.52 10.40
CA LYS A 32 -16.92 -2.15 10.70
C LYS A 32 -15.96 -1.15 10.08
N ILE A 33 -16.46 0.00 9.66
CA ILE A 33 -15.61 1.10 9.18
C ILE A 33 -15.00 1.80 10.41
N SER A 34 -13.68 1.98 10.39
CA SER A 34 -12.97 2.76 11.42
C SER A 34 -13.34 4.24 11.29
N PRO A 35 -13.92 4.88 12.32
CA PRO A 35 -14.41 6.26 12.23
C PRO A 35 -13.30 7.30 12.02
N HIS A 36 -12.04 6.94 12.27
CA HIS A 36 -10.87 7.82 12.09
C HIS A 36 -9.98 7.41 10.92
N GLY A 37 -10.38 6.42 10.11
CA GLY A 37 -9.54 5.90 9.01
C GLY A 37 -8.18 5.37 9.50
N ALA A 38 -8.12 4.94 10.76
CA ALA A 38 -6.92 4.39 11.37
C ALA A 38 -6.60 2.99 10.80
N LEU A 39 -5.38 2.51 11.07
CA LEU A 39 -4.95 1.15 10.73
C LEU A 39 -5.96 0.12 11.25
N PRO A 40 -6.09 -1.02 10.57
CA PRO A 40 -7.04 -2.03 10.99
C PRO A 40 -6.83 -2.45 12.43
N THR A 41 -7.94 -2.55 13.16
CA THR A 41 -7.95 -2.91 14.57
C THR A 41 -8.98 -4.02 14.77
N LEU A 42 -8.62 -5.06 15.50
CA LEU A 42 -9.52 -6.17 15.81
C LEU A 42 -9.85 -6.16 17.30
N ALA A 43 -11.14 -6.25 17.61
CA ALA A 43 -11.64 -6.42 18.97
C ALA A 43 -12.27 -7.81 19.14
N HIS A 44 -11.82 -8.58 20.13
CA HIS A 44 -12.41 -9.89 20.48
C HIS A 44 -12.17 -10.17 21.96
N GLY A 45 -13.23 -10.53 22.70
CA GLY A 45 -13.08 -11.05 24.07
C GLY A 45 -12.44 -10.05 25.04
N GLY A 46 -12.77 -8.75 24.88
CA GLY A 46 -12.22 -7.67 25.70
C GLY A 46 -10.78 -7.27 25.34
N LYS A 47 -10.17 -7.88 24.32
CA LYS A 47 -8.84 -7.52 23.81
C LYS A 47 -8.94 -6.72 22.51
N SER A 48 -7.95 -5.88 22.27
CA SER A 48 -7.77 -5.12 21.03
C SER A 48 -6.39 -5.43 20.44
N PHE A 49 -6.34 -5.63 19.12
CA PHE A 49 -5.14 -5.94 18.34
C PHE A 49 -5.03 -4.96 17.18
N SER A 50 -3.81 -4.59 16.78
CA SER A 50 -3.56 -3.68 15.65
C SER A 50 -2.42 -4.19 14.77
N ASN A 51 -2.37 -3.70 13.53
CA ASN A 51 -1.30 -4.00 12.56
C ASN A 51 -1.12 -5.50 12.33
N ALA A 52 0.13 -5.98 12.29
CA ALA A 52 0.47 -7.39 12.08
C ALA A 52 -0.16 -8.33 13.13
N ALA A 53 -0.32 -7.86 14.38
CA ALA A 53 -0.88 -8.67 15.46
C ALA A 53 -2.34 -9.08 15.22
N VAL A 54 -3.06 -8.40 14.32
CA VAL A 54 -4.40 -8.82 13.91
C VAL A 54 -4.36 -10.15 13.17
N ILE A 55 -3.44 -10.31 12.22
CA ILE A 55 -3.34 -11.54 11.42
C ILE A 55 -2.85 -12.70 12.30
N ASP A 56 -1.87 -12.46 13.18
CA ASP A 56 -1.44 -13.46 14.16
C ASP A 56 -2.60 -13.95 15.03
N TYR A 57 -3.46 -13.03 15.47
CA TYR A 57 -4.65 -13.39 16.23
C TYR A 57 -5.65 -14.19 15.40
N LEU A 58 -5.93 -13.80 14.14
CA LEU A 58 -6.81 -14.56 13.25
C LEU A 58 -6.29 -15.98 13.01
N VAL A 59 -4.98 -16.16 12.83
CA VAL A 59 -4.36 -17.49 12.72
C VAL A 59 -4.54 -18.28 14.02
N SER A 60 -4.41 -17.64 15.18
CA SER A 60 -4.54 -18.31 16.48
C SER A 60 -5.94 -18.88 16.74
N ILE A 61 -6.98 -18.27 16.18
CA ILE A 61 -8.38 -18.72 16.33
C ILE A 61 -8.88 -19.54 15.14
N SER A 62 -8.12 -19.61 14.04
CA SER A 62 -8.46 -20.42 12.88
C SER A 62 -8.15 -21.90 13.12
N SER A 63 -8.98 -22.76 12.55
CA SER A 63 -8.70 -24.20 12.45
C SER A 63 -7.63 -24.52 11.40
N LYS A 64 -7.40 -23.63 10.43
CA LYS A 64 -6.41 -23.82 9.37
C LYS A 64 -5.02 -23.47 9.90
N LYS A 65 -4.05 -24.35 9.61
CA LYS A 65 -2.64 -24.13 9.94
C LYS A 65 -1.93 -23.60 8.72
N VAL A 66 -1.18 -22.52 8.93
CA VAL A 66 -0.48 -21.78 7.89
C VAL A 66 0.93 -21.47 8.35
N ALA A 67 1.83 -21.19 7.40
CA ALA A 67 3.21 -20.83 7.74
C ALA A 67 3.23 -19.53 8.57
N PRO A 68 4.02 -19.46 9.65
CA PRO A 68 4.12 -18.26 10.48
C PRO A 68 4.85 -17.12 9.74
N ALA A 69 4.76 -15.91 10.27
CA ALA A 69 5.49 -14.76 9.76
C ALA A 69 7.00 -14.98 9.83
N THR A 70 7.72 -14.43 8.86
CA THR A 70 9.18 -14.34 8.85
C THR A 70 9.61 -12.87 8.82
N SER A 71 10.91 -12.62 8.59
CA SER A 71 11.45 -11.26 8.53
C SER A 71 10.83 -10.41 7.42
N ILE A 72 10.28 -11.01 6.35
CA ILE A 72 9.67 -10.21 5.27
C ILE A 72 8.38 -9.51 5.70
N THR A 73 7.64 -10.07 6.67
CA THR A 73 6.53 -9.35 7.30
C THR A 73 7.04 -8.06 7.94
N ILE A 74 8.18 -8.09 8.64
CA ILE A 74 8.75 -6.87 9.24
C ILE A 74 9.10 -5.85 8.14
N VAL A 75 9.71 -6.31 7.05
CA VAL A 75 10.11 -5.46 5.91
C VAL A 75 8.92 -4.69 5.34
N VAL A 76 7.77 -5.34 5.07
CA VAL A 76 6.60 -4.65 4.49
C VAL A 76 5.93 -3.64 5.42
N TYR A 77 6.23 -3.65 6.71
CA TYR A 77 5.79 -2.60 7.63
C TYR A 77 6.80 -1.45 7.78
N GLU A 78 7.97 -1.51 7.13
CA GLU A 78 8.96 -0.44 7.21
C GLU A 78 8.51 0.81 6.42
N ASP A 79 8.62 1.96 7.07
CA ASP A 79 8.27 3.28 6.50
C ASP A 79 8.94 3.57 5.15
N LYS A 80 10.16 3.04 4.94
CA LYS A 80 10.95 3.28 3.72
C LYS A 80 10.36 2.60 2.48
N ILE A 81 9.44 1.65 2.62
CA ILE A 81 8.76 1.00 1.49
C ILE A 81 7.24 1.15 1.52
N ASP A 82 6.69 2.06 2.32
CA ASP A 82 5.24 2.26 2.43
C ASP A 82 4.62 2.85 1.14
N PRO A 83 3.84 2.08 0.35
CA PRO A 83 3.19 2.55 -0.84
C PRO A 83 2.08 3.54 -0.51
N ASN A 84 1.55 3.61 0.71
CA ASN A 84 0.60 4.67 1.09
C ASN A 84 1.29 6.03 1.17
N PHE A 85 2.54 6.07 1.69
CA PHE A 85 3.35 7.28 1.61
C PHE A 85 3.67 7.60 0.15
N ALA A 86 4.05 6.61 -0.67
CA ALA A 86 4.29 6.81 -2.10
C ALA A 86 3.03 7.33 -2.85
N PHE A 87 1.84 6.86 -2.45
CA PHE A 87 0.55 7.28 -2.98
C PHE A 87 0.24 8.73 -2.64
N VAL A 88 0.39 9.11 -1.35
CA VAL A 88 0.16 10.49 -0.91
C VAL A 88 1.20 11.43 -1.52
N ALA A 89 2.46 11.00 -1.54
CA ALA A 89 3.55 11.77 -2.07
C ALA A 89 3.43 12.01 -3.56
N SER A 90 3.06 10.97 -4.34
CA SER A 90 2.73 10.99 -5.77
C SER A 90 3.42 12.07 -6.62
N VAL A 91 4.71 12.29 -6.32
CA VAL A 91 5.58 13.20 -7.06
C VAL A 91 6.98 12.60 -7.00
N ARG A 92 7.39 11.93 -8.08
CA ARG A 92 8.81 11.88 -8.41
C ARG A 92 9.18 13.28 -8.90
N PHE A 93 10.12 13.94 -8.23
CA PHE A 93 10.62 15.22 -8.71
C PHE A 93 11.36 15.02 -10.03
N TYR A 94 10.85 15.68 -11.07
CA TYR A 94 11.60 15.95 -12.29
C TYR A 94 12.35 17.27 -12.06
N PRO A 95 13.70 17.29 -12.07
CA PRO A 95 14.40 18.57 -12.09
C PRO A 95 14.07 19.29 -13.42
N PRO A 96 13.69 20.57 -13.41
CA PRO A 96 13.78 21.37 -14.62
C PRO A 96 15.28 21.63 -14.83
N ILE A 97 15.82 21.26 -15.99
CA ILE A 97 16.86 21.96 -16.79
C ILE A 97 17.51 20.94 -17.76
N GLY A 98 17.20 21.06 -19.04
CA GLY A 98 18.17 20.88 -20.14
C GLY A 98 18.47 19.49 -20.70
N GLY A 99 17.86 18.40 -20.22
CA GLY A 99 18.09 17.05 -20.77
C GLY A 99 16.88 16.54 -21.56
N ALA A 100 17.09 16.09 -22.80
CA ALA A 100 16.07 15.51 -23.66
C ALA A 100 15.30 14.38 -22.95
N LEU A 101 13.98 14.38 -23.16
CA LEU A 101 13.02 13.38 -22.68
C LEU A 101 13.32 12.01 -23.29
N THR A 102 13.79 11.05 -22.50
CA THR A 102 13.72 9.62 -22.85
C THR A 102 13.19 8.81 -21.65
N ASP A 103 11.93 8.41 -21.78
CA ASP A 103 11.43 7.03 -21.60
C ASP A 103 10.65 6.54 -20.38
N HIS A 104 10.39 7.30 -19.31
CA HIS A 104 9.51 6.75 -18.25
C HIS A 104 8.55 7.76 -17.57
N PRO A 105 7.53 8.27 -18.28
CA PRO A 105 6.34 8.78 -17.61
C PRO A 105 5.61 7.61 -16.95
N LEU A 106 5.36 7.70 -15.63
CA LEU A 106 4.32 6.87 -15.00
C LEU A 106 3.04 7.06 -15.83
N PRO A 107 2.27 5.99 -16.13
CA PRO A 107 1.04 6.14 -16.89
C PRO A 107 0.17 7.21 -16.21
N GLN A 108 -0.18 8.25 -16.98
CA GLN A 108 -1.17 9.23 -16.57
C GLN A 108 -2.43 8.45 -16.23
N ARG A 109 -2.76 8.35 -14.93
CA ARG A 109 -4.10 7.97 -14.53
C ARG A 109 -5.06 9.02 -15.06
N ASN A 110 -6.33 8.66 -15.14
CA ASN A 110 -7.39 9.67 -15.15
C ASN A 110 -7.20 10.56 -13.91
N ASP A 111 -6.69 11.76 -14.13
CA ASP A 111 -6.34 12.69 -13.06
C ASP A 111 -7.51 12.93 -12.08
N GLU A 112 -8.76 12.72 -12.54
CA GLU A 112 -9.98 12.81 -11.74
C GLU A 112 -10.15 11.71 -10.67
N GLU A 113 -9.99 10.42 -10.99
CA GLU A 113 -10.11 9.37 -9.96
C GLU A 113 -8.93 9.42 -8.99
N PHE A 114 -7.74 9.69 -9.53
CA PHE A 114 -6.56 9.89 -8.72
C PHE A 114 -6.72 11.08 -7.75
N ALA A 115 -7.27 12.21 -8.21
CA ALA A 115 -7.56 13.37 -7.37
C ALA A 115 -8.67 13.08 -6.33
N LYS A 116 -9.68 12.27 -6.67
CA LYS A 116 -10.74 11.87 -5.72
C LYS A 116 -10.18 11.00 -4.59
N VAL A 117 -9.42 9.95 -4.90
CA VAL A 117 -8.82 9.05 -3.89
C VAL A 117 -7.77 9.79 -3.06
N LYS A 118 -6.92 10.61 -3.69
CA LYS A 118 -5.95 11.45 -2.97
C LYS A 118 -6.64 12.47 -2.06
N GLY A 119 -7.74 13.07 -2.52
CA GLY A 119 -8.49 14.09 -1.77
C GLY A 119 -9.17 13.59 -0.51
N SER A 120 -9.54 12.31 -0.44
CA SER A 120 -10.12 11.67 0.75
C SER A 120 -9.06 10.99 1.65
N PHE A 121 -8.05 10.35 1.05
CA PHE A 121 -7.06 9.56 1.77
C PHE A 121 -5.95 10.42 2.38
N ALA A 122 -5.40 11.36 1.61
CA ALA A 122 -4.18 12.07 2.00
C ALA A 122 -4.33 12.91 3.28
N PRO A 123 -5.44 13.63 3.53
CA PRO A 123 -5.63 14.35 4.79
C PRO A 123 -5.63 13.43 6.01
N ILE A 124 -6.31 12.28 5.94
CA ILE A 124 -6.44 11.31 7.03
C ILE A 124 -5.10 10.60 7.30
N PHE A 125 -4.42 10.17 6.24
CA PHE A 125 -3.13 9.50 6.34
C PHE A 125 -2.07 10.42 6.95
N MET A 126 -1.95 11.65 6.43
CA MET A 126 -0.93 12.60 6.87
C MET A 126 -1.15 13.09 8.31
N SER A 127 -2.39 13.33 8.73
CA SER A 127 -2.68 13.74 10.12
C SER A 127 -2.36 12.64 11.13
N THR A 128 -2.44 11.37 10.71
CA THR A 128 -2.33 10.22 11.62
C THR A 128 -0.91 9.64 11.65
N HIS A 129 -0.18 9.63 10.52
CA HIS A 129 1.10 8.91 10.39
C HIS A 129 2.32 9.81 10.21
N ARG A 130 2.14 11.07 9.81
CA ARG A 130 3.23 12.03 9.57
C ARG A 130 2.82 13.46 9.99
N PRO A 131 2.39 13.67 11.26
CA PRO A 131 1.87 14.96 11.71
C PRO A 131 2.88 16.09 11.54
N CYS A 132 4.18 15.85 11.70
CA CYS A 132 5.21 16.88 11.52
C CYS A 132 5.28 17.40 10.07
N LEU A 133 5.24 16.51 9.07
CA LEU A 133 5.21 16.90 7.65
C LEU A 133 3.91 17.63 7.28
N PHE A 134 2.80 17.20 7.87
CA PHE A 134 1.49 17.83 7.69
C PHE A 134 1.43 19.23 8.32
N GLU A 135 1.92 19.37 9.55
CA GLU A 135 1.93 20.62 10.29
C GLU A 135 2.90 21.65 9.69
N GLU A 136 4.07 21.23 9.21
CA GLU A 136 4.99 22.13 8.49
C GLU A 136 4.38 22.62 7.17
N ALA A 137 3.67 21.76 6.44
CA ALA A 137 2.90 22.16 5.27
C ALA A 137 1.73 23.12 5.62
N CYS A 138 1.06 22.91 6.76
CA CYS A 138 -0.06 23.73 7.21
C CYS A 138 0.35 25.09 7.79
N ARG A 139 1.47 25.19 8.51
CA ARG A 139 1.91 26.45 9.16
C ARG A 139 2.26 27.55 8.15
N GLY A 140 2.58 27.21 6.91
CA GLY A 140 2.82 28.17 5.83
C GLY A 140 1.55 28.73 5.16
N ALA A 141 0.40 28.05 5.31
CA ALA A 141 -0.84 28.40 4.63
C ALA A 141 -1.83 29.09 5.58
N ARG A 142 -1.60 30.38 5.89
CA ARG A 142 -2.67 31.19 6.50
C ARG A 142 -3.81 31.37 5.49
N GLY A 143 -4.81 30.50 5.57
CA GLY A 143 -6.07 30.60 4.83
C GLY A 143 -6.34 29.47 3.82
N GLY A 144 -5.39 28.58 3.57
CA GLY A 144 -5.59 27.41 2.71
C GLY A 144 -5.46 26.13 3.52
N THR A 145 -6.48 25.30 3.54
CA THR A 145 -6.40 23.97 4.18
C THR A 145 -5.29 23.14 3.53
N ALA A 146 -4.74 22.14 4.23
CA ALA A 146 -3.87 21.12 3.61
C ALA A 146 -4.48 20.50 2.34
N GLN A 147 -5.82 20.53 2.26
CA GLN A 147 -6.60 20.17 1.10
C GLN A 147 -6.32 21.05 -0.12
N GLY A 148 -5.99 22.33 0.04
CA GLY A 148 -5.57 23.24 -1.04
C GLY A 148 -4.23 22.86 -1.64
N LEU A 149 -3.23 22.54 -0.80
CA LEU A 149 -1.90 22.08 -1.24
C LEU A 149 -1.93 20.71 -1.94
N LEU A 150 -2.91 19.87 -1.60
CA LEU A 150 -3.07 18.53 -2.19
C LEU A 150 -4.04 18.50 -3.39
N ARG A 151 -5.00 19.43 -3.49
CA ARG A 151 -5.99 19.51 -4.59
C ARG A 151 -5.56 20.39 -5.75
N GLN A 152 -4.78 21.44 -5.51
CA GLN A 152 -4.40 22.33 -6.59
C GLN A 152 -3.05 21.91 -7.13
N GLY A 153 -3.01 21.60 -8.44
CA GLY A 153 -1.79 21.53 -9.23
C GLY A 153 -1.04 22.87 -9.32
N ASP A 154 -1.15 23.73 -8.31
CA ASP A 154 -0.43 24.99 -8.18
C ASP A 154 0.99 24.74 -7.67
N ARG A 155 1.69 23.85 -8.39
CA ARG A 155 3.07 23.45 -8.16
C ARG A 155 4.02 24.66 -8.22
N GLU A 156 3.59 25.78 -8.79
CA GLU A 156 4.35 27.00 -9.01
C GLU A 156 4.13 28.08 -7.92
N ASN A 157 3.06 28.01 -7.12
CA ASN A 157 2.69 29.06 -6.16
C ASN A 157 2.90 28.71 -4.68
N LEU A 158 3.64 27.64 -4.38
CA LEU A 158 4.12 27.40 -3.02
C LEU A 158 5.03 28.56 -2.59
N PRO A 159 4.78 29.24 -1.44
CA PRO A 159 5.62 30.32 -0.96
C PRO A 159 7.10 29.88 -0.95
N SER A 160 8.03 30.74 -1.36
CA SER A 160 9.48 30.44 -1.44
C SER A 160 10.07 29.86 -0.15
N ARG A 161 9.44 30.15 1.00
CA ARG A 161 9.79 29.61 2.33
C ARG A 161 9.53 28.10 2.48
N CYS A 162 8.79 27.49 1.56
CA CYS A 162 8.50 26.05 1.52
C CYS A 162 9.37 25.29 0.51
N ALA A 163 10.30 25.94 -0.19
CA ALA A 163 11.12 25.30 -1.22
C ALA A 163 11.99 24.15 -0.68
N HIS A 164 12.58 24.30 0.52
CA HIS A 164 13.34 23.24 1.18
C HIS A 164 12.46 22.07 1.63
N ALA A 165 11.27 22.34 2.17
CA ALA A 165 10.30 21.31 2.55
C ALA A 165 9.80 20.53 1.32
N LYS A 166 9.58 21.24 0.20
CA LYS A 166 9.21 20.64 -1.10
C LYS A 166 10.32 19.73 -1.64
N GLN A 167 11.57 20.19 -1.64
CA GLN A 167 12.70 19.38 -2.09
C GLN A 167 12.92 18.15 -1.20
N GLY A 168 12.86 18.31 0.12
CA GLY A 168 13.00 17.19 1.07
C GLY A 168 11.89 16.16 0.91
N PHE A 169 10.65 16.61 0.72
CA PHE A 169 9.51 15.73 0.45
C PHE A 169 9.69 14.90 -0.83
N TYR A 170 10.19 15.53 -1.90
CA TYR A 170 10.44 14.82 -3.14
C TYR A 170 11.60 13.84 -3.06
N SER A 171 12.71 14.22 -2.43
CA SER A 171 13.82 13.31 -2.19
C SER A 171 13.37 12.09 -1.38
N ALA A 172 12.53 12.30 -0.36
CA ALA A 172 11.93 11.20 0.40
C ALA A 172 11.00 10.33 -0.46
N SER A 173 10.16 10.94 -1.31
CA SER A 173 9.29 10.19 -2.22
C SER A 173 10.07 9.35 -3.22
N THR A 174 11.14 9.89 -3.81
CA THR A 174 12.01 9.15 -4.74
C THR A 174 12.71 8.00 -4.02
N ALA A 175 13.27 8.24 -2.83
CA ALA A 175 13.93 7.21 -2.04
C ALA A 175 12.99 6.05 -1.66
N VAL A 176 11.73 6.35 -1.35
CA VAL A 176 10.70 5.33 -1.10
C VAL A 176 10.41 4.52 -2.36
N TRP A 177 10.26 5.16 -3.53
CA TRP A 177 10.05 4.44 -4.79
C TRP A 177 11.24 3.55 -5.18
N ASP A 178 12.47 4.01 -4.96
CA ASP A 178 13.67 3.21 -5.20
C ASP A 178 13.72 2.00 -4.25
N SER A 179 13.35 2.20 -2.98
CA SER A 179 13.26 1.11 -1.99
C SER A 179 12.14 0.11 -2.32
N ILE A 180 10.99 0.58 -2.80
CA ILE A 180 9.90 -0.28 -3.29
C ILE A 180 10.35 -1.11 -4.50
N LYS A 181 11.11 -0.49 -5.41
CA LYS A 181 11.70 -1.21 -6.55
C LYS A 181 12.62 -2.33 -6.06
N VAL A 182 13.58 -2.02 -5.16
CA VAL A 182 14.48 -3.02 -4.57
C VAL A 182 13.68 -4.14 -3.90
N PHE A 183 12.63 -3.79 -3.16
CA PHE A 183 11.76 -4.81 -2.57
C PHE A 183 11.15 -5.74 -3.62
N ALA A 184 10.55 -5.19 -4.68
CA ALA A 184 9.88 -5.97 -5.71
C ALA A 184 10.84 -6.83 -6.56
N VAL A 185 12.04 -6.34 -6.86
CA VAL A 185 12.98 -7.00 -7.79
C VAL A 185 14.09 -7.80 -7.11
N GLU A 186 14.33 -7.60 -5.81
CA GLU A 186 15.40 -8.27 -5.07
C GLU A 186 14.89 -8.93 -3.80
N THR A 187 14.23 -8.19 -2.91
CA THR A 187 13.88 -8.70 -1.57
C THR A 187 12.79 -9.78 -1.61
N LEU A 188 11.67 -9.50 -2.29
CA LEU A 188 10.57 -10.45 -2.45
C LEU A 188 10.98 -11.76 -3.14
N PRO A 189 11.63 -11.76 -4.32
CA PRO A 189 12.03 -13.01 -4.96
C PRO A 189 13.05 -13.82 -4.15
N ALA A 190 13.90 -13.16 -3.35
CA ALA A 190 14.83 -13.83 -2.44
C ALA A 190 14.11 -14.51 -1.28
N ALA A 191 12.99 -13.95 -0.81
CA ALA A 191 12.18 -14.56 0.25
C ALA A 191 11.35 -15.76 -0.23
N ILE A 192 11.01 -15.82 -1.52
CA ILE A 192 10.27 -16.95 -2.11
C ILE A 192 11.23 -18.14 -2.29
N SER A 193 11.08 -19.18 -1.46
CA SER A 193 11.96 -20.34 -1.44
C SER A 193 11.60 -21.39 -2.50
N GLU A 194 10.56 -22.19 -2.25
CA GLU A 194 10.25 -23.43 -2.99
C GLU A 194 8.82 -23.48 -3.58
N GLY A 195 7.96 -22.51 -3.26
CA GLY A 195 6.56 -22.51 -3.64
C GLY A 195 6.13 -21.30 -4.47
N PRO A 196 4.88 -21.31 -4.97
CA PRO A 196 4.26 -20.10 -5.52
C PRO A 196 4.02 -19.02 -4.47
N PHE A 197 4.14 -19.34 -3.18
CA PHE A 197 4.08 -18.43 -2.04
C PHE A 197 5.41 -18.41 -1.29
N ILE A 198 5.60 -17.44 -0.38
CA ILE A 198 6.91 -17.13 0.20
C ILE A 198 7.54 -18.33 0.91
N GLY A 199 6.76 -19.07 1.70
CA GLY A 199 7.29 -20.18 2.50
C GLY A 199 6.98 -21.58 1.97
N VAL A 200 5.83 -21.79 1.31
CA VAL A 200 5.27 -23.12 1.01
C VAL A 200 4.29 -23.07 -0.16
N ALA A 201 3.57 -24.17 -0.44
CA ALA A 201 2.59 -24.27 -1.52
C ALA A 201 1.28 -23.48 -1.30
N THR A 202 0.99 -23.06 -0.07
CA THR A 202 -0.23 -22.33 0.32
C THR A 202 0.12 -21.01 1.01
N PRO A 203 -0.70 -19.96 0.89
CA PRO A 203 -0.37 -18.67 1.50
C PRO A 203 -0.35 -18.76 3.03
N GLY A 204 0.72 -18.26 3.63
CA GLY A 204 0.90 -18.06 5.07
C GLY A 204 0.76 -16.61 5.51
N VAL A 205 1.20 -16.32 6.73
CA VAL A 205 1.10 -14.96 7.31
C VAL A 205 1.83 -13.94 6.44
N ASP A 206 3.06 -14.23 6.02
CA ASP A 206 3.83 -13.34 5.13
C ASP A 206 3.07 -13.02 3.85
N ASP A 207 2.39 -14.01 3.27
CA ASP A 207 1.69 -13.86 2.00
C ASP A 207 0.47 -12.95 2.13
N TYR A 208 -0.24 -12.97 3.25
CA TYR A 208 -1.38 -12.09 3.49
C TYR A 208 -0.98 -10.62 3.53
N HIS A 209 0.22 -10.32 4.03
CA HIS A 209 0.77 -8.97 4.03
C HIS A 209 1.31 -8.60 2.65
N VAL A 210 2.20 -9.43 2.10
CA VAL A 210 2.93 -9.14 0.86
C VAL A 210 2.01 -9.13 -0.36
N GLY A 211 1.02 -10.02 -0.43
CA GLY A 211 0.06 -10.09 -1.55
C GLY A 211 -0.73 -8.80 -1.71
N ALA A 212 -1.27 -8.26 -0.61
CA ALA A 212 -1.94 -6.96 -0.62
C ALA A 212 -0.96 -5.82 -0.94
N TRP A 213 0.27 -5.88 -0.42
CA TRP A 213 1.30 -4.88 -0.64
C TRP A 213 1.70 -4.73 -2.11
N ILE A 214 2.03 -5.84 -2.78
CA ILE A 214 2.43 -5.82 -4.19
C ILE A 214 1.26 -5.40 -5.09
N ALA A 215 0.02 -5.75 -4.74
CA ALA A 215 -1.18 -5.29 -5.42
C ALA A 215 -1.32 -3.76 -5.34
N ARG A 216 -1.10 -3.21 -4.15
CA ARG A 216 -1.11 -1.76 -3.93
C ARG A 216 -0.03 -1.08 -4.77
N ILE A 217 1.17 -1.62 -4.81
CA ILE A 217 2.26 -1.08 -5.64
C ILE A 217 1.87 -1.09 -7.12
N ALA A 218 1.35 -2.21 -7.64
CA ALA A 218 0.87 -2.31 -9.03
C ALA A 218 -0.23 -1.28 -9.33
N PHE A 219 -1.20 -1.14 -8.42
CA PHE A 219 -2.24 -0.11 -8.51
C PHE A 219 -1.65 1.29 -8.60
N LEU A 220 -0.68 1.64 -7.75
CA LEU A 220 -0.04 2.96 -7.76
C LEU A 220 0.80 3.24 -9.00
N LEU A 221 1.31 2.19 -9.64
CA LEU A 221 1.98 2.28 -10.93
C LEU A 221 1.02 2.34 -12.12
N GLY A 222 -0.29 2.21 -11.89
CA GLY A 222 -1.34 2.44 -12.88
C GLY A 222 -2.20 1.23 -13.22
N ALA A 223 -1.98 0.07 -12.61
CA ALA A 223 -2.85 -1.08 -12.83
C ALA A 223 -4.25 -0.78 -12.26
N GLN A 224 -5.28 -1.06 -13.05
CA GLN A 224 -6.67 -1.01 -12.61
C GLN A 224 -7.17 -2.41 -12.31
N LYS A 225 -6.69 -3.40 -13.06
CA LYS A 225 -7.08 -4.80 -12.91
C LYS A 225 -5.88 -5.69 -12.62
N SER A 226 -6.18 -6.84 -12.02
CA SER A 226 -5.16 -7.80 -11.59
C SER A 226 -4.37 -8.41 -12.75
N ASP A 227 -4.97 -8.56 -13.94
CA ASP A 227 -4.31 -9.08 -15.15
C ASP A 227 -3.29 -8.10 -15.75
N GLU A 228 -3.41 -6.81 -15.47
CA GLU A 228 -2.46 -5.77 -15.87
C GLU A 228 -1.22 -5.70 -14.95
N GLY A 229 -1.31 -6.26 -13.75
CA GLY A 229 -0.38 -5.97 -12.65
C GLY A 229 1.08 -6.25 -12.99
N VAL A 230 1.41 -7.41 -13.58
CA VAL A 230 2.79 -7.75 -13.95
C VAL A 230 3.33 -6.79 -15.00
N ALA A 231 2.57 -6.51 -16.06
CA ALA A 231 3.00 -5.61 -17.13
C ALA A 231 3.24 -4.18 -16.62
N VAL A 232 2.40 -3.71 -15.69
CA VAL A 232 2.56 -2.39 -15.06
C VAL A 232 3.78 -2.35 -14.13
N LEU A 233 4.01 -3.41 -13.34
CA LEU A 233 5.21 -3.53 -12.50
C LEU A 233 6.48 -3.53 -13.37
N GLU A 234 6.47 -4.25 -14.49
CA GLU A 234 7.59 -4.30 -15.44
C GLU A 234 7.87 -2.93 -16.07
N LYS A 235 6.81 -2.20 -16.46
CA LYS A 235 6.94 -0.83 -16.97
C LYS A 235 7.54 0.12 -15.92
N GLY A 236 7.16 -0.05 -14.65
CA GLY A 236 7.59 0.84 -13.56
C GLY A 236 9.00 0.56 -13.05
N PHE A 237 9.43 -0.71 -13.02
CA PHE A 237 10.66 -1.12 -12.35
C PHE A 237 11.70 -1.78 -13.26
N GLY A 238 11.34 -2.13 -14.49
CA GLY A 238 12.12 -3.01 -15.36
C GLY A 238 11.71 -4.47 -15.17
N PRO A 239 12.46 -5.44 -15.73
CA PRO A 239 12.10 -6.85 -15.70
C PRO A 239 11.78 -7.35 -14.29
N ILE A 240 10.58 -7.90 -14.11
CA ILE A 240 10.15 -8.47 -12.84
C ILE A 240 10.63 -9.94 -12.76
N PRO A 241 11.26 -10.36 -11.66
CA PRO A 241 11.74 -11.74 -11.52
C PRO A 241 10.62 -12.77 -11.64
N GLU A 242 10.91 -13.91 -12.27
CA GLU A 242 9.91 -14.96 -12.54
C GLU A 242 9.20 -15.44 -11.27
N LYS A 243 9.92 -15.56 -10.15
CA LYS A 243 9.33 -15.90 -8.85
C LYS A 243 8.20 -14.95 -8.44
N VAL A 244 8.33 -13.66 -8.72
CA VAL A 244 7.31 -12.64 -8.41
C VAL A 244 6.13 -12.73 -9.38
N LYS A 245 6.36 -13.11 -10.65
CA LYS A 245 5.29 -13.34 -11.63
C LYS A 245 4.45 -14.56 -11.26
N VAL A 246 5.11 -15.65 -10.86
CA VAL A 246 4.46 -16.85 -10.34
C VAL A 246 3.68 -16.52 -9.07
N TYR A 247 4.28 -15.75 -8.15
CA TYR A 247 3.62 -15.27 -6.93
C TYR A 247 2.34 -14.49 -7.22
N TRP A 248 2.41 -13.51 -8.13
CA TRP A 248 1.27 -12.72 -8.56
C TRP A 248 0.17 -13.58 -9.18
N SER A 249 0.55 -14.49 -10.08
CA SER A 249 -0.39 -15.40 -10.75
C SER A 249 -1.07 -16.33 -9.76
N ALA A 250 -0.32 -16.84 -8.79
CA ALA A 250 -0.83 -17.73 -7.75
C ALA A 250 -1.83 -17.01 -6.83
N TRP A 251 -1.57 -15.74 -6.47
CA TRP A 251 -2.51 -14.93 -5.70
C TRP A 251 -3.78 -14.60 -6.48
N THR A 252 -3.62 -14.06 -7.69
CA THR A 252 -4.76 -13.58 -8.49
C THR A 252 -5.69 -14.70 -8.93
N ALA A 253 -5.22 -15.96 -8.98
CA ALA A 253 -6.06 -17.12 -9.26
C ALA A 253 -6.99 -17.54 -8.11
N ARG A 254 -6.81 -17.02 -6.88
CA ARG A 254 -7.54 -17.49 -5.69
C ARG A 254 -8.91 -16.86 -5.52
N ASP A 255 -9.84 -17.62 -4.94
CA ASP A 255 -11.16 -17.11 -4.55
C ASP A 255 -11.08 -16.00 -3.48
N SER A 256 -10.11 -16.10 -2.55
CA SER A 256 -9.85 -15.05 -1.56
C SER A 256 -9.47 -13.72 -2.21
N TRP A 257 -8.71 -13.78 -3.30
CA TRP A 257 -8.36 -12.60 -4.08
C TRP A 257 -9.59 -11.98 -4.74
N VAL A 258 -10.45 -12.79 -5.35
CA VAL A 258 -11.70 -12.31 -5.96
C VAL A 258 -12.64 -11.69 -4.91
N LYS A 259 -12.67 -12.24 -3.69
CA LYS A 259 -13.42 -11.64 -2.57
C LYS A 259 -12.85 -10.29 -2.15
N ALA A 260 -11.52 -10.16 -2.08
CA ALA A 260 -10.85 -8.94 -1.67
C ALA A 260 -10.81 -7.87 -2.78
N TYR A 261 -10.77 -8.30 -4.04
CA TYR A 261 -10.77 -7.46 -5.24
C TYR A 261 -11.91 -7.90 -6.16
N PRO A 262 -13.15 -7.47 -5.87
CA PRO A 262 -14.30 -7.75 -6.74
C PRO A 262 -14.02 -7.33 -8.18
N ASP A 263 -14.43 -8.16 -9.13
CA ASP A 263 -14.14 -8.01 -10.57
C ASP A 263 -12.64 -7.85 -10.90
N ARG A 264 -11.78 -8.28 -9.97
CA ARG A 264 -10.31 -8.19 -10.04
C ARG A 264 -9.78 -6.76 -10.08
N VAL A 265 -10.58 -5.79 -9.62
CA VAL A 265 -10.24 -4.36 -9.58
C VAL A 265 -9.36 -4.07 -8.37
N LEU A 266 -8.15 -3.56 -8.63
CA LEU A 266 -7.20 -3.16 -7.60
C LEU A 266 -7.57 -1.79 -7.03
N HIS A 267 -7.31 -1.55 -5.74
CA HIS A 267 -7.69 -0.29 -5.06
C HIS A 267 -6.78 0.14 -3.91
#